data_AF-A0A150I2I2-F1
#
_entry.id   AF-A0A150I2I2-F1
#
_cell.length_a   1.000
_cell.length_b   1.000
_cell.length_c   1.000
_cell.angle_alpha   90.00
_cell.angle_beta   90.00
_cell.angle_gamma   90.00
#
_symmetry.space_group_name_H-M   'P 1'
#
loop_
_entity.id
_entity.type
_entity.pdbx_description
1 polymer ?
#
loop_
_entity_poly.entity_id
_entity_poly.type
_entity_poly.pdbx_seq_one_letter_code
_entity_poly.pdbx_strand_id
1 'polypeptide(L)'
;MRFSERYGYKPVPEIIQKESMDEVLKNGLWNAISECIFQKYSRPYLARTNLISDSNLESFFKLLFHSFFKKRINQIPYLIEATIEEIDTLFFKKYRWYEIYDFIEACIQYFPFDEDKEDFILLLNDCLEAENSAYRIVNNQITEITSEQEIQSIEEALQNTNPYSGVQLHLNQALKLMSDRQNPDYRNSIKESISAIESICKIITQDDKATLGKAIKIIEDRYSLHAALRGSLSQLYGYASDGDGIRHAMLKESNLSYIDAKFMLVSCTNFINYLIEKTK
;
A
#
# COMPACT_ATOMS: atom_id res chain seq x y z
N MET A 1 1.51 -8.43 -11.77
CA MET A 1 0.96 -9.80 -11.97
C MET A 1 1.67 -10.52 -13.11
N ARG A 2 1.85 -11.83 -12.98
CA ARG A 2 2.45 -12.71 -13.98
C ARG A 2 1.42 -13.19 -15.00
N PHE A 3 1.87 -13.66 -16.15
CA PHE A 3 1.01 -14.26 -17.17
C PHE A 3 0.10 -15.36 -16.59
N SER A 4 0.63 -16.24 -15.74
CA SER A 4 -0.13 -17.32 -15.10
C SER A 4 -1.29 -16.84 -14.23
N GLU A 5 -1.14 -15.70 -13.57
CA GLU A 5 -2.15 -15.10 -12.69
C GLU A 5 -3.25 -14.41 -13.52
N ARG A 6 -2.87 -13.70 -14.58
CA ARG A 6 -3.82 -13.05 -15.52
C ARG A 6 -4.84 -14.01 -16.14
N TYR A 7 -4.39 -15.22 -16.47
CA TYR A 7 -5.20 -16.21 -17.18
C TYR A 7 -5.81 -17.26 -16.22
N GLY A 8 -5.72 -17.04 -14.91
CA GLY A 8 -6.35 -17.91 -13.91
C GLY A 8 -5.67 -19.28 -13.72
N TYR A 9 -4.46 -19.48 -14.27
CA TYR A 9 -3.67 -20.69 -14.04
C TYR A 9 -3.10 -20.74 -12.62
N LYS A 10 -2.98 -19.59 -11.95
CA LYS A 10 -2.58 -19.46 -10.55
C LYS A 10 -3.46 -18.41 -9.86
N PRO A 11 -3.91 -18.64 -8.62
CA PRO A 11 -4.63 -17.62 -7.86
C PRO A 11 -3.74 -16.39 -7.65
N VAL A 12 -4.33 -15.20 -7.80
CA VAL A 12 -3.70 -13.93 -7.42
C VAL A 12 -3.59 -13.91 -5.89
N PRO A 13 -2.47 -13.48 -5.29
CA PRO A 13 -2.42 -13.24 -3.85
C PRO A 13 -3.41 -12.11 -3.50
N GLU A 14 -4.60 -12.49 -3.03
CA GLU A 14 -5.72 -11.58 -2.76
C GLU A 14 -5.56 -10.78 -1.45
N ILE A 15 -4.51 -11.04 -0.66
CA ILE A 15 -4.39 -10.56 0.72
C ILE A 15 -3.30 -9.49 0.84
N ILE A 16 -3.63 -8.36 1.45
CA ILE A 16 -2.68 -7.30 1.86
C ILE A 16 -1.76 -7.87 2.95
N GLN A 17 -0.45 -7.66 2.80
CA GLN A 17 0.57 -8.19 3.71
C GLN A 17 0.86 -7.20 4.85
N LYS A 18 0.08 -7.29 5.94
CA LYS A 18 0.20 -6.41 7.11
C LYS A 18 1.04 -6.99 8.25
N GLU A 19 0.71 -8.15 8.77
CA GLU A 19 1.51 -8.79 9.83
C GLU A 19 2.22 -10.03 9.31
N SER A 20 2.59 -9.97 8.04
CA SER A 20 3.20 -11.04 7.29
C SER A 20 4.07 -10.46 6.20
N MET A 21 5.00 -11.29 5.72
CA MET A 21 5.80 -11.03 4.54
C MET A 21 6.03 -12.36 3.86
N ASP A 22 5.52 -12.48 2.65
CA ASP A 22 5.72 -13.64 1.80
C ASP A 22 7.12 -13.62 1.19
N GLU A 23 7.53 -14.79 0.70
CA GLU A 23 8.85 -14.94 0.10
C GLU A 23 9.03 -14.05 -1.14
N VAL A 24 7.96 -13.70 -1.86
CA VAL A 24 8.05 -12.87 -3.07
C VAL A 24 8.47 -11.45 -2.69
N LEU A 25 7.77 -10.83 -1.74
CA LEU A 25 8.13 -9.51 -1.21
C LEU A 25 9.53 -9.52 -0.59
N LYS A 26 9.82 -10.54 0.22
CA LYS A 26 11.13 -10.71 0.86
C LYS A 26 12.28 -10.74 -0.14
N ASN A 27 12.11 -11.48 -1.25
CA ASN A 27 13.08 -11.52 -2.34
C ASN A 27 13.21 -10.16 -3.06
N GLY A 28 12.10 -9.46 -3.30
CA GLY A 28 12.13 -8.13 -3.92
C GLY A 28 12.94 -7.12 -3.10
N LEU A 29 12.69 -7.07 -1.80
CA LEU A 29 13.41 -6.20 -0.86
C LEU A 29 14.90 -6.54 -0.78
N TRP A 30 15.24 -7.84 -0.74
CA TRP A 30 16.63 -8.28 -0.78
C TRP A 30 17.35 -7.87 -2.07
N ASN A 31 16.68 -8.02 -3.22
CA ASN A 31 17.25 -7.63 -4.51
C ASN A 31 17.52 -6.13 -4.59
N ALA A 32 16.60 -5.29 -4.09
CA ALA A 32 16.81 -3.85 -4.01
C ALA A 32 18.05 -3.49 -3.16
N ILE A 33 18.21 -4.12 -1.99
CA ILE A 33 19.41 -3.95 -1.15
C ILE A 33 20.68 -4.41 -1.88
N SER A 34 20.62 -5.56 -2.53
CA SER A 34 21.75 -6.13 -3.25
C SER A 34 22.22 -5.23 -4.39
N GLU A 35 21.28 -4.75 -5.22
CA GLU A 35 21.57 -3.88 -6.37
C GLU A 35 22.06 -2.50 -5.94
N CYS A 36 21.36 -1.86 -4.99
CA CYS A 36 21.67 -0.49 -4.60
C CYS A 36 22.85 -0.36 -3.63
N ILE A 37 23.18 -1.41 -2.87
CA ILE A 37 24.24 -1.38 -1.86
C ILE A 37 25.36 -2.36 -2.19
N PHE A 38 25.09 -3.66 -2.18
CA PHE A 38 26.14 -4.69 -2.20
C PHE A 38 26.89 -4.76 -3.53
N GLN A 39 26.20 -4.64 -4.66
CA GLN A 39 26.80 -4.68 -5.99
C GLN A 39 27.62 -3.42 -6.33
N LYS A 40 27.39 -2.31 -5.61
CA LYS A 40 28.20 -1.10 -5.70
C LYS A 40 29.50 -1.18 -4.90
N TYR A 41 29.83 -2.34 -4.31
CA TYR A 41 31.09 -2.55 -3.63
C TYR A 41 32.29 -2.27 -4.54
N SER A 42 33.24 -1.48 -4.03
CA SER A 42 34.53 -1.24 -4.63
C SER A 42 35.63 -1.59 -3.64
N ARG A 43 36.50 -2.52 -4.06
CA ARG A 43 37.64 -2.97 -3.25
C ARG A 43 38.68 -1.87 -3.03
N PRO A 44 39.49 -1.96 -1.97
CA PRO A 44 40.65 -1.09 -1.79
C PRO A 44 41.65 -1.24 -2.95
N TYR A 45 42.28 -0.13 -3.35
CA TYR A 45 43.13 -0.05 -4.55
C TYR A 45 44.23 -1.14 -4.63
N LEU A 46 44.85 -1.48 -3.50
CA LEU A 46 45.96 -2.45 -3.44
C LEU A 46 45.51 -3.86 -3.02
N ALA A 47 44.23 -4.07 -2.74
CA ALA A 47 43.75 -5.35 -2.25
C ALA A 47 43.66 -6.40 -3.36
N ARG A 48 44.13 -7.62 -3.06
CA ARG A 48 44.02 -8.80 -3.95
C ARG A 48 42.74 -9.61 -3.71
N THR A 49 42.00 -9.25 -2.66
CA THR A 49 40.78 -9.91 -2.19
C THR A 49 39.71 -8.85 -1.89
N ASN A 50 38.44 -9.26 -1.83
CA ASN A 50 37.32 -8.35 -1.60
C ASN A 50 37.13 -8.07 -0.10
N LEU A 51 38.04 -7.28 0.45
CA LEU A 51 38.09 -6.91 1.86
C LEU A 51 37.03 -5.85 2.21
N ILE A 52 36.45 -5.96 3.41
CA ILE A 52 35.59 -4.88 3.95
C ILE A 52 36.41 -3.67 4.39
N SER A 53 37.55 -3.90 5.05
CA SER A 53 38.45 -2.81 5.48
C SER A 53 38.94 -1.97 4.31
N ASP A 54 38.90 -0.65 4.46
CA ASP A 54 39.26 0.37 3.48
C ASP A 54 38.42 0.34 2.19
N SER A 55 37.29 -0.36 2.19
CA SER A 55 36.34 -0.35 1.08
C SER A 55 35.33 0.79 1.20
N ASN A 56 34.64 1.11 0.10
CA ASN A 56 33.56 2.09 0.11
C ASN A 56 32.35 1.69 0.99
N LEU A 57 32.24 0.42 1.39
CA LEU A 57 31.17 -0.07 2.26
C LEU A 57 31.61 -0.28 3.73
N GLU A 58 32.86 0.05 4.08
CA GLU A 58 33.36 -0.19 5.44
C GLU A 58 32.51 0.49 6.52
N SER A 59 32.21 1.78 6.32
CA SER A 59 31.39 2.56 7.26
C SER A 59 29.97 1.99 7.39
N PHE A 60 29.37 1.60 6.27
CA PHE A 60 28.05 0.96 6.24
C PHE A 60 28.04 -0.32 7.09
N PHE A 61 28.95 -1.26 6.84
CA PHE A 61 29.00 -2.51 7.61
C PHE A 61 29.37 -2.29 9.08
N LYS A 62 30.24 -1.33 9.40
CA LYS A 62 30.53 -0.96 10.79
C LYS A 62 29.29 -0.46 11.52
N LEU A 63 28.54 0.45 10.92
CA LEU A 63 27.30 0.98 11.50
C LEU A 63 26.23 -0.11 11.63
N LEU A 64 26.08 -0.96 10.62
CA LEU A 64 25.14 -2.06 10.64
C LEU A 64 25.47 -3.07 11.75
N PHE A 65 26.72 -3.50 11.88
CA PHE A 65 27.12 -4.46 12.92
C PHE A 65 27.09 -3.86 14.32
N HIS A 66 27.56 -2.62 14.49
CA HIS A 66 27.59 -1.97 15.78
C HIS A 66 26.20 -1.52 16.26
N SER A 67 25.48 -0.77 15.42
CA SER A 67 24.28 -0.06 15.81
C SER A 67 23.02 -0.91 15.65
N PHE A 68 22.93 -1.73 14.60
CA PHE A 68 21.77 -2.58 14.33
C PHE A 68 21.94 -3.98 14.93
N PHE A 69 22.94 -4.76 14.49
CA PHE A 69 23.14 -6.13 15.00
C PHE A 69 23.67 -6.20 16.45
N LYS A 70 24.10 -5.08 17.04
CA LYS A 70 24.73 -4.99 18.37
C LYS A 70 25.91 -5.96 18.57
N LYS A 71 26.69 -6.18 17.51
CA LYS A 71 27.90 -7.01 17.48
C LYS A 71 29.15 -6.15 17.60
N ARG A 72 30.26 -6.77 18.05
CA ARG A 72 31.56 -6.10 18.07
C ARG A 72 32.08 -5.95 16.64
N ILE A 73 32.76 -4.85 16.34
CA ILE A 73 33.31 -4.56 15.00
C ILE A 73 34.29 -5.66 14.53
N ASN A 74 35.03 -6.28 15.45
CA ASN A 74 35.95 -7.37 15.12
C ASN A 74 35.26 -8.70 14.78
N GLN A 75 33.93 -8.76 14.84
CA GLN A 75 33.13 -9.91 14.39
C GLN A 75 32.61 -9.73 12.96
N ILE A 76 32.85 -8.57 12.33
CA ILE A 76 32.56 -8.40 10.90
C ILE A 76 33.46 -9.37 10.12
N PRO A 77 32.90 -10.24 9.27
CA PRO A 77 33.72 -11.11 8.43
C PRO A 77 34.68 -10.30 7.55
N TYR A 78 35.86 -10.87 7.32
CA TYR A 78 36.94 -10.16 6.61
C TYR A 78 36.63 -9.91 5.13
N LEU A 79 35.95 -10.89 4.50
CA LEU A 79 35.56 -10.87 3.08
C LEU A 79 34.10 -10.45 2.94
N ILE A 80 33.79 -9.62 1.94
CA ILE A 80 32.43 -9.16 1.70
C ILE A 80 31.46 -10.30 1.41
N GLU A 81 31.90 -11.35 0.72
CA GLU A 81 31.05 -12.50 0.40
C GLU A 81 30.58 -13.21 1.68
N ALA A 82 31.49 -13.37 2.65
CA ALA A 82 31.17 -13.96 3.94
C ALA A 82 30.28 -13.04 4.79
N THR A 83 30.48 -11.72 4.70
CA THR A 83 29.62 -10.74 5.38
C THR A 83 28.19 -10.78 4.82
N ILE A 84 28.04 -10.81 3.49
CA ILE A 84 26.73 -10.89 2.83
C ILE A 84 26.06 -12.23 3.17
N GLU A 85 26.78 -13.35 3.16
CA GLU A 85 26.23 -14.67 3.51
C GLU A 85 25.72 -14.72 4.96
N GLU A 86 26.41 -14.06 5.90
CA GLU A 86 25.94 -13.93 7.27
C GLU A 86 24.63 -13.13 7.34
N ILE A 87 24.56 -12.00 6.62
CA ILE A 87 23.36 -11.15 6.58
C ILE A 87 22.20 -11.87 5.89
N ASP A 88 22.45 -12.55 4.77
CA ASP A 88 21.47 -13.38 4.05
C ASP A 88 20.87 -14.45 4.98
N THR A 89 21.74 -15.14 5.74
CA THR A 89 21.31 -16.14 6.71
C THR A 89 20.42 -15.54 7.79
N LEU A 90 20.72 -14.33 8.28
CA LEU A 90 19.86 -13.63 9.23
C LEU A 90 18.52 -13.27 8.56
N PHE A 91 18.58 -12.63 7.40
CA PHE A 91 17.44 -12.12 6.66
C PHE A 91 16.45 -13.23 6.29
N PHE A 92 16.91 -14.31 5.66
CA PHE A 92 16.03 -15.38 5.18
C PHE A 92 15.66 -16.42 6.24
N LYS A 93 16.58 -16.76 7.15
CA LYS A 93 16.39 -17.93 8.04
C LYS A 93 16.10 -17.58 9.50
N LYS A 94 16.34 -16.34 9.94
CA LYS A 94 16.19 -15.94 11.34
C LYS A 94 15.15 -14.87 11.56
N TYR A 95 15.12 -13.85 10.71
CA TYR A 95 14.25 -12.71 10.89
C TYR A 95 12.78 -13.04 10.62
N ARG A 96 11.95 -12.55 11.53
CA ARG A 96 10.51 -12.39 11.36
C ARG A 96 10.23 -11.22 10.43
N TRP A 97 9.01 -11.14 9.93
CA TRP A 97 8.59 -10.12 8.96
C TRP A 97 8.90 -8.68 9.41
N TYR A 98 8.72 -8.38 10.71
CA TYR A 98 8.98 -7.04 11.25
C TYR A 98 10.47 -6.74 11.41
N GLU A 99 11.30 -7.75 11.75
CA GLU A 99 12.76 -7.59 11.85
C GLU A 99 13.40 -7.31 10.47
N ILE A 100 12.73 -7.73 9.39
CA ILE A 100 13.12 -7.39 8.02
C ILE A 100 12.88 -5.90 7.75
N TYR A 101 11.76 -5.34 8.22
CA TYR A 101 11.50 -3.90 8.11
C TYR A 101 12.49 -3.09 8.95
N ASP A 102 12.79 -3.52 10.17
CA ASP A 102 13.84 -2.89 11.00
C ASP A 102 15.19 -2.87 10.27
N PHE A 103 15.53 -3.96 9.58
CA PHE A 103 16.75 -4.06 8.79
C PHE A 103 16.74 -3.11 7.57
N ILE A 104 15.60 -2.96 6.89
CA ILE A 104 15.45 -2.03 5.78
C ILE A 104 15.63 -0.58 6.25
N GLU A 105 15.02 -0.21 7.37
CA GLU A 105 15.23 1.11 7.98
C GLU A 105 16.70 1.35 8.32
N ALA A 106 17.40 0.34 8.85
CA ALA A 106 18.84 0.43 9.09
C ALA A 106 19.64 0.65 7.79
N CYS A 107 19.28 -0.05 6.71
CA CYS A 107 19.91 0.15 5.40
C CYS A 107 19.68 1.57 4.85
N ILE A 108 18.48 2.14 5.04
CA ILE A 108 18.17 3.52 4.64
C ILE A 108 18.91 4.52 5.53
N GLN A 109 18.96 4.27 6.84
CA GLN A 109 19.61 5.15 7.81
C GLN A 109 21.11 5.25 7.54
N TYR A 110 21.77 4.12 7.28
CA TYR A 110 23.21 4.04 7.09
C TYR A 110 23.63 4.03 5.62
N PHE A 111 22.73 4.38 4.71
CA PHE A 111 22.93 4.26 3.27
C PHE A 111 24.26 4.91 2.84
N PRO A 112 25.15 4.20 2.14
CA PRO A 112 26.52 4.67 1.89
C PRO A 112 26.64 5.67 0.72
N PHE A 113 25.58 5.88 -0.06
CA PHE A 113 25.62 6.66 -1.31
C PHE A 113 24.55 7.76 -1.30
N ASP A 114 24.83 8.91 -0.68
CA ASP A 114 23.80 9.96 -0.46
C ASP A 114 23.04 10.37 -1.74
N GLU A 115 23.72 10.47 -2.88
CA GLU A 115 23.11 10.86 -4.17
C GLU A 115 22.09 9.83 -4.70
N ASP A 116 22.25 8.54 -4.37
CA ASP A 116 21.42 7.45 -4.86
C ASP A 116 20.35 7.01 -3.85
N LYS A 117 20.25 7.71 -2.71
CA LYS A 117 19.39 7.30 -1.58
C LYS A 117 17.92 7.37 -1.94
N GLU A 118 17.51 8.41 -2.66
CA GLU A 118 16.12 8.59 -3.10
C GLU A 118 15.72 7.48 -4.07
N ASP A 119 16.57 7.13 -5.04
CA ASP A 119 16.34 6.04 -5.98
C ASP A 119 16.22 4.68 -5.27
N PHE A 120 17.06 4.44 -4.25
CA PHE A 120 16.93 3.24 -3.41
C PHE A 120 15.58 3.16 -2.69
N ILE A 121 15.11 4.27 -2.12
CA ILE A 121 13.80 4.34 -1.45
C ILE A 121 12.66 4.14 -2.45
N LEU A 122 12.76 4.73 -3.64
CA LEU A 122 11.79 4.53 -4.72
C LEU A 122 11.70 3.04 -5.09
N LEU A 123 12.84 2.38 -5.31
CA LEU A 123 12.88 0.95 -5.64
C LEU A 123 12.30 0.06 -4.53
N LEU A 124 12.58 0.39 -3.26
CA LEU A 124 11.97 -0.32 -2.13
C LEU A 124 10.45 -0.12 -2.08
N ASN A 125 9.97 1.11 -2.31
CA ASN A 125 8.54 1.40 -2.37
C ASN A 125 7.85 0.71 -3.54
N ASP A 126 8.51 0.62 -4.70
CA ASP A 126 8.03 -0.13 -5.85
C ASP A 126 7.88 -1.61 -5.50
N CYS A 127 8.83 -2.21 -4.76
CA CYS A 127 8.71 -3.59 -4.29
C CYS A 127 7.54 -3.78 -3.31
N LEU A 128 7.41 -2.87 -2.33
CA LEU A 128 6.34 -2.90 -1.34
C LEU A 128 4.96 -2.77 -1.99
N GLU A 129 4.84 -1.90 -2.99
CA GLU A 129 3.61 -1.72 -3.76
C GLU A 129 3.32 -2.90 -4.68
N ALA A 130 4.32 -3.30 -5.46
CA ALA A 130 4.21 -4.38 -6.41
C ALA A 130 3.84 -5.71 -5.75
N GLU A 131 4.06 -5.89 -4.44
CA GLU A 131 3.72 -7.09 -3.69
C GLU A 131 2.63 -6.90 -2.60
N ASN A 132 1.80 -5.84 -2.69
CA ASN A 132 0.69 -5.55 -1.75
C ASN A 132 1.11 -5.52 -0.27
N SER A 133 2.29 -4.96 0.05
CA SER A 133 2.63 -4.64 1.43
C SER A 133 1.70 -3.57 1.99
N ALA A 134 1.29 -3.73 3.25
CA ALA A 134 0.56 -2.69 4.00
C ALA A 134 1.44 -1.48 4.34
N TYR A 135 2.75 -1.55 4.11
CA TYR A 135 3.72 -0.54 4.52
C TYR A 135 4.36 0.17 3.31
N ARG A 136 4.80 1.40 3.50
CA ARG A 136 5.70 2.14 2.60
C ARG A 136 6.73 2.90 3.40
N ILE A 137 7.78 3.34 2.72
CA ILE A 137 8.79 4.21 3.29
C ILE A 137 8.37 5.66 3.07
N VAL A 138 8.13 6.37 4.17
CA VAL A 138 7.82 7.80 4.21
C VAL A 138 8.80 8.46 5.18
N ASN A 139 9.43 9.55 4.79
CA ASN A 139 10.45 10.23 5.60
C ASN A 139 11.54 9.28 6.14
N ASN A 140 12.03 8.36 5.30
CA ASN A 140 13.03 7.34 5.63
C ASN A 140 12.59 6.32 6.70
N GLN A 141 11.29 6.20 6.97
CA GLN A 141 10.73 5.26 7.96
C GLN A 141 9.64 4.40 7.34
N ILE A 142 9.58 3.14 7.75
CA ILE A 142 8.51 2.22 7.41
C ILE A 142 7.25 2.67 8.14
N THR A 143 6.28 3.09 7.34
CA THR A 143 4.99 3.59 7.78
C THR A 143 3.90 2.71 7.20
N GLU A 144 2.98 2.28 8.04
CA GLU A 144 1.77 1.60 7.59
C GLU A 144 0.91 2.59 6.78
N ILE A 145 0.60 2.23 5.53
CA ILE A 145 -0.17 3.07 4.61
C ILE A 145 -1.66 2.76 4.66
N THR A 146 -2.06 1.58 5.15
CA THR A 146 -3.45 1.27 5.47
C THR A 146 -3.64 1.35 6.97
N SER A 147 -4.28 2.41 7.49
CA SER A 147 -4.57 2.43 8.93
C SER A 147 -5.51 1.27 9.29
N GLU A 148 -5.39 0.72 10.51
CA GLU A 148 -6.33 -0.29 11.01
C GLU A 148 -7.78 0.14 10.84
N GLN A 149 -8.03 1.42 11.05
CA GLN A 149 -9.34 2.03 10.93
C GLN A 149 -9.81 2.05 9.46
N GLU A 150 -8.90 2.21 8.49
CA GLU A 150 -9.22 2.10 7.06
C GLU A 150 -9.61 0.66 6.69
N ILE A 151 -8.80 -0.32 7.08
CA ILE A 151 -9.09 -1.74 6.82
C ILE A 151 -10.38 -2.15 7.51
N GLN A 152 -10.51 -1.84 8.80
CA GLN A 152 -11.69 -2.11 9.60
C GLN A 152 -12.93 -1.47 8.99
N SER A 153 -12.85 -0.23 8.51
CA SER A 153 -14.02 0.41 7.86
C SER A 153 -14.48 -0.35 6.63
N ILE A 154 -13.55 -0.89 5.84
CA ILE A 154 -13.86 -1.67 4.63
C ILE A 154 -14.46 -3.01 5.01
N GLU A 155 -13.83 -3.73 5.95
CA GLU A 155 -14.31 -5.04 6.44
C GLU A 155 -15.69 -4.93 7.09
N GLU A 156 -15.90 -3.93 7.95
CA GLU A 156 -17.20 -3.65 8.57
C GLU A 156 -18.25 -3.31 7.52
N ALA A 157 -17.92 -2.52 6.49
CA ALA A 157 -18.86 -2.18 5.44
C ALA A 157 -19.25 -3.41 4.62
N LEU A 158 -18.30 -4.28 4.29
CA LEU A 158 -18.59 -5.56 3.64
C LEU A 158 -19.48 -6.42 4.56
N GLN A 159 -19.10 -6.60 5.82
CA GLN A 159 -19.89 -7.41 6.75
C GLN A 159 -21.32 -6.89 6.96
N ASN A 160 -21.48 -5.59 7.18
CA ASN A 160 -22.77 -4.93 7.40
C ASN A 160 -23.65 -4.92 6.14
N THR A 161 -23.03 -5.00 4.95
CA THR A 161 -23.74 -5.02 3.66
C THR A 161 -23.95 -6.41 3.09
N ASN A 162 -23.60 -7.49 3.81
CA ASN A 162 -23.88 -8.87 3.41
C ASN A 162 -25.33 -9.11 2.93
N PRO A 163 -26.37 -8.52 3.54
CA PRO A 163 -27.76 -8.66 3.05
C PRO A 163 -28.05 -7.92 1.73
N TYR A 164 -27.14 -7.06 1.26
CA TYR A 164 -27.35 -6.10 0.19
C TYR A 164 -26.41 -6.39 -1.00
N SER A 165 -26.78 -7.37 -1.82
CA SER A 165 -25.95 -7.86 -2.93
C SER A 165 -25.46 -6.79 -3.90
N GLY A 166 -26.28 -5.77 -4.19
CA GLY A 166 -25.89 -4.65 -5.06
C GLY A 166 -24.79 -3.78 -4.45
N VAL A 167 -24.84 -3.52 -3.14
CA VAL A 167 -23.80 -2.74 -2.44
C VAL A 167 -22.50 -3.54 -2.39
N GLN A 168 -22.60 -4.83 -2.07
CA GLN A 168 -21.49 -5.78 -2.07
C GLN A 168 -20.78 -5.85 -3.43
N LEU A 169 -21.53 -5.91 -4.53
CA LEU A 169 -20.95 -5.95 -5.87
C LEU A 169 -20.08 -4.72 -6.14
N HIS A 170 -20.59 -3.52 -5.84
CA HIS A 170 -19.87 -2.26 -6.05
C HIS A 170 -18.64 -2.15 -5.15
N LEU A 171 -18.73 -2.52 -3.87
CA LEU A 171 -17.57 -2.50 -2.95
C LEU A 171 -16.46 -3.45 -3.40
N ASN A 172 -16.81 -4.69 -3.76
CA ASN A 172 -15.84 -5.67 -4.25
C ASN A 172 -15.22 -5.23 -5.59
N GLN A 173 -16.02 -4.65 -6.49
CA GLN A 173 -15.53 -4.15 -7.76
C GLN A 173 -14.60 -2.94 -7.55
N ALA A 174 -14.93 -2.03 -6.63
CA ALA A 174 -14.07 -0.90 -6.28
C ALA A 174 -12.71 -1.34 -5.76
N LEU A 175 -12.69 -2.31 -4.84
CA LEU A 175 -11.48 -2.93 -4.29
C LEU A 175 -10.65 -3.59 -5.39
N LYS A 176 -11.29 -4.35 -6.28
CA LYS A 176 -10.62 -5.04 -7.39
C LYS A 176 -9.96 -4.04 -8.35
N LEU A 177 -10.66 -2.98 -8.73
CA LEU A 177 -10.15 -1.98 -9.68
C LEU A 177 -9.01 -1.15 -9.09
N MET A 178 -9.04 -0.89 -7.78
CA MET A 178 -7.97 -0.18 -7.07
C MET A 178 -6.72 -1.04 -6.89
N SER A 179 -6.90 -2.34 -6.64
CA SER A 179 -5.82 -3.28 -6.32
C SER A 179 -5.24 -4.00 -7.55
N ASP A 180 -5.78 -3.74 -8.76
CA ASP A 180 -5.23 -4.29 -10.00
C ASP A 180 -3.83 -3.72 -10.26
N ARG A 181 -2.81 -4.53 -10.02
CA ARG A 181 -1.40 -4.14 -10.18
C ARG A 181 -0.94 -3.97 -11.64
N GLN A 182 -1.70 -4.42 -12.62
CA GLN A 182 -1.31 -4.35 -14.03
C GLN A 182 -1.98 -3.21 -14.77
N ASN A 183 -3.28 -3.06 -14.53
CA ASN A 183 -4.09 -2.01 -15.13
C ASN A 183 -4.96 -1.42 -14.02
N PRO A 184 -4.36 -0.72 -13.04
CA PRO A 184 -5.14 -0.10 -11.99
C PRO A 184 -6.12 0.87 -12.62
N ASP A 185 -7.37 0.76 -12.22
CA ASP A 185 -8.44 1.62 -12.71
C ASP A 185 -8.99 2.41 -11.53
N TYR A 186 -8.13 3.27 -10.98
CA TYR A 186 -8.45 4.16 -9.86
C TYR A 186 -9.71 4.98 -10.14
N ARG A 187 -9.89 5.39 -11.39
CA ARG A 187 -11.09 6.08 -11.87
C ARG A 187 -12.35 5.27 -11.64
N ASN A 188 -12.41 4.04 -12.16
CA ASN A 188 -13.59 3.23 -12.01
C ASN A 188 -13.72 2.71 -10.57
N SER A 189 -12.63 2.53 -9.83
CA SER A 189 -12.69 2.27 -8.38
C SER A 189 -13.43 3.36 -7.62
N ILE A 190 -13.15 4.64 -7.91
CA ILE A 190 -13.87 5.78 -7.31
C ILE A 190 -15.35 5.76 -7.70
N LYS A 191 -15.68 5.45 -8.96
CA LYS A 191 -17.08 5.36 -9.42
C LYS A 191 -17.84 4.23 -8.74
N GLU A 192 -17.22 3.07 -8.58
CA GLU A 192 -17.83 1.93 -7.90
C GLU A 192 -17.99 2.23 -6.40
N SER A 193 -17.02 2.91 -5.79
CA SER A 193 -17.11 3.35 -4.39
C SER A 193 -18.31 4.27 -4.14
N ILE A 194 -18.55 5.27 -5.00
CA ILE A 194 -19.72 6.14 -4.86
C ILE A 194 -21.04 5.43 -5.23
N SER A 195 -20.99 4.47 -6.17
CA SER A 195 -22.15 3.67 -6.55
C SER A 195 -22.62 2.78 -5.41
N ALA A 196 -21.70 2.26 -4.58
CA ALA A 196 -22.05 1.55 -3.35
C ALA A 196 -22.85 2.43 -2.37
N ILE A 197 -22.49 3.71 -2.23
CA ILE A 197 -23.28 4.68 -1.44
C ILE A 197 -24.68 4.86 -2.07
N GLU A 198 -24.76 5.03 -3.39
CA GLU A 198 -26.04 5.18 -4.07
C GLU A 198 -26.95 3.97 -3.83
N SER A 199 -26.42 2.76 -3.93
CA SER A 199 -27.13 1.53 -3.64
C SER A 199 -27.62 1.47 -2.19
N ILE A 200 -26.78 1.79 -1.20
CA ILE A 200 -27.24 1.74 0.20
C ILE A 200 -28.31 2.81 0.48
N CYS A 201 -28.21 3.99 -0.13
CA CYS A 201 -29.20 5.05 0.05
C CYS A 201 -30.55 4.67 -0.54
N LYS A 202 -30.58 4.01 -1.71
CA LYS A 202 -31.81 3.46 -2.30
C LYS A 202 -32.47 2.42 -1.39
N ILE A 203 -31.66 1.53 -0.81
CA ILE A 203 -32.13 0.50 0.13
C ILE A 203 -32.76 1.13 1.37
N ILE A 204 -32.07 2.08 2.01
CA ILE A 204 -32.56 2.78 3.21
C ILE A 204 -33.86 3.55 2.92
N THR A 205 -33.94 4.18 1.74
CA THR A 205 -35.10 5.01 1.39
C THR A 205 -36.28 4.23 0.84
N GLN A 206 -36.06 2.97 0.43
CA GLN A 206 -37.00 2.10 -0.30
C GLN A 206 -37.46 2.73 -1.63
N ASP A 207 -36.54 3.42 -2.32
CA ASP A 207 -36.78 4.04 -3.63
C ASP A 207 -35.65 3.68 -4.60
N ASP A 208 -35.80 2.57 -5.33
CA ASP A 208 -34.82 2.05 -6.29
C ASP A 208 -34.51 3.02 -7.45
N LYS A 209 -35.38 4.02 -7.66
CA LYS A 209 -35.25 5.03 -8.73
C LYS A 209 -34.70 6.36 -8.23
N ALA A 210 -34.47 6.50 -6.93
CA ALA A 210 -33.92 7.74 -6.39
C ALA A 210 -32.48 7.95 -6.87
N THR A 211 -32.17 9.16 -7.32
CA THR A 211 -30.77 9.58 -7.47
C THR A 211 -30.13 9.71 -6.09
N LEU A 212 -28.81 9.61 -5.99
CA LEU A 212 -28.12 9.75 -4.70
C LEU A 212 -28.49 11.05 -3.98
N GLY A 213 -28.52 12.18 -4.70
CA GLY A 213 -28.90 13.48 -4.12
C GLY A 213 -30.32 13.52 -3.56
N LYS A 214 -31.28 12.82 -4.20
CA LYS A 214 -32.66 12.68 -3.70
C LYS A 214 -32.70 11.75 -2.49
N ALA A 215 -32.01 10.61 -2.56
CA ALA A 215 -32.01 9.61 -1.51
C ALA A 215 -31.37 10.15 -0.21
N ILE A 216 -30.24 10.86 -0.30
CA ILE A 216 -29.62 11.46 0.89
C ILE A 216 -30.51 12.54 1.51
N LYS A 217 -31.23 13.33 0.71
CA LYS A 217 -32.19 14.32 1.26
C LYS A 217 -33.31 13.63 2.05
N ILE A 218 -33.83 12.51 1.54
CA ILE A 218 -34.81 11.71 2.26
C ILE A 218 -34.23 11.17 3.57
N ILE A 219 -32.97 10.74 3.57
CA ILE A 219 -32.27 10.26 4.77
C ILE A 219 -32.08 11.40 5.79
N GLU A 220 -31.72 12.60 5.32
CA GLU A 220 -31.63 13.82 6.14
C GLU A 220 -32.94 14.10 6.86
N ASP A 221 -34.05 14.13 6.11
CA ASP A 221 -35.38 14.43 6.63
C ASP A 221 -35.87 13.34 7.61
N ARG A 222 -35.58 12.05 7.34
CA ARG A 222 -36.06 10.92 8.17
C ARG A 222 -35.19 10.63 9.40
N TYR A 223 -33.88 10.77 9.29
CA TYR A 223 -32.91 10.29 10.29
C TYR A 223 -32.04 11.42 10.87
N SER A 224 -32.38 12.68 10.61
CA SER A 224 -31.67 13.86 11.15
C SER A 224 -30.18 13.87 10.82
N LEU A 225 -29.85 13.72 9.53
CA LEU A 225 -28.48 13.89 9.05
C LEU A 225 -28.10 15.37 9.10
N HIS A 226 -26.91 15.70 9.62
CA HIS A 226 -26.48 17.09 9.63
C HIS A 226 -26.26 17.60 8.20
N ALA A 227 -26.76 18.81 7.90
CA ALA A 227 -26.71 19.39 6.54
C ALA A 227 -25.29 19.45 5.95
N ALA A 228 -24.27 19.71 6.78
CA ALA A 228 -22.87 19.72 6.34
C ALA A 228 -22.38 18.32 5.91
N LEU A 229 -22.79 17.25 6.63
CA LEU A 229 -22.44 15.87 6.30
C LEU A 229 -23.16 15.39 5.04
N ARG A 230 -24.42 15.82 4.86
CA ARG A 230 -25.14 15.66 3.60
C ARG A 230 -24.45 16.42 2.45
N GLY A 231 -23.97 17.61 2.73
CA GLY A 231 -23.20 18.46 1.81
C GLY A 231 -21.91 17.77 1.35
N SER A 232 -21.14 17.17 2.26
CA SER A 232 -19.89 16.48 1.91
C SER A 232 -20.14 15.29 0.98
N LEU A 233 -21.16 14.46 1.26
CA LEU A 233 -21.54 13.36 0.36
C LEU A 233 -21.95 13.85 -1.03
N SER A 234 -22.69 14.96 -1.09
CA SER A 234 -23.12 15.55 -2.37
C SER A 234 -21.93 16.07 -3.18
N GLN A 235 -20.91 16.63 -2.51
CA GLN A 235 -19.67 17.09 -3.15
C GLN A 235 -18.81 15.91 -3.63
N LEU A 236 -18.66 14.85 -2.82
CA LEU A 236 -17.97 13.63 -3.23
C LEU A 236 -18.67 12.94 -4.41
N TYR A 237 -20.00 12.98 -4.44
CA TYR A 237 -20.76 12.54 -5.60
C TYR A 237 -20.46 13.40 -6.83
N GLY A 238 -20.50 14.73 -6.70
CA GLY A 238 -20.11 15.64 -7.79
C GLY A 238 -18.71 15.36 -8.32
N TYR A 239 -17.74 15.16 -7.44
CA TYR A 239 -16.37 14.78 -7.78
C TYR A 239 -16.29 13.50 -8.62
N ALA A 240 -17.08 12.47 -8.26
CA ALA A 240 -17.11 11.20 -8.96
C ALA A 240 -18.02 11.17 -10.22
N SER A 241 -19.04 12.05 -10.30
CA SER A 241 -20.12 11.98 -11.30
C SER A 241 -20.07 13.05 -12.40
N ASP A 242 -19.58 14.26 -12.11
CA ASP A 242 -19.88 15.44 -12.92
C ASP A 242 -18.77 15.83 -13.92
N GLY A 243 -19.18 16.61 -14.93
CA GLY A 243 -18.38 17.00 -16.10
C GLY A 243 -16.93 17.40 -15.79
N ASP A 244 -16.69 18.28 -14.81
CA ASP A 244 -15.37 18.83 -14.38
C ASP A 244 -14.53 17.94 -13.46
N GLY A 245 -15.07 16.82 -13.01
CA GLY A 245 -14.35 15.83 -12.19
C GLY A 245 -13.65 14.77 -13.04
N ILE A 246 -13.69 13.54 -12.55
CA ILE A 246 -13.02 12.37 -13.17
C ILE A 246 -13.45 12.12 -14.64
N ARG A 247 -14.52 12.75 -15.14
CA ARG A 247 -14.94 12.68 -16.56
C ARG A 247 -14.22 13.68 -17.49
N HIS A 248 -13.82 14.88 -17.06
CA HIS A 248 -13.06 15.81 -17.92
C HIS A 248 -11.62 15.34 -18.18
N ALA A 249 -11.10 14.46 -17.32
CA ALA A 249 -9.89 13.66 -17.57
C ALA A 249 -10.10 12.55 -18.63
N MET A 250 -11.15 12.60 -19.46
CA MET A 250 -11.23 11.81 -20.70
C MET A 250 -10.43 12.46 -21.84
N LEU A 251 -10.13 13.76 -21.76
CA LEU A 251 -9.42 14.51 -22.80
C LEU A 251 -7.90 14.66 -22.54
N LYS A 252 -7.44 14.28 -21.35
CA LYS A 252 -6.02 14.24 -20.93
C LYS A 252 -5.78 13.03 -20.04
N GLU A 253 -4.53 12.56 -19.96
CA GLU A 253 -4.12 11.47 -19.08
C GLU A 253 -4.67 11.63 -17.65
N SER A 254 -5.10 10.51 -17.06
CA SER A 254 -5.73 10.46 -15.75
C SER A 254 -4.69 10.67 -14.65
N ASN A 255 -4.61 11.87 -14.05
CA ASN A 255 -3.73 12.14 -12.90
C ASN A 255 -4.22 11.53 -11.57
N LEU A 256 -5.15 10.58 -11.62
CA LEU A 256 -5.66 9.90 -10.42
C LEU A 256 -4.68 8.82 -10.00
N SER A 257 -4.37 8.82 -8.71
CA SER A 257 -3.44 7.89 -8.08
C SER A 257 -4.16 6.86 -7.23
N TYR A 258 -3.39 5.87 -6.75
CA TYR A 258 -3.84 4.95 -5.71
C TYR A 258 -4.39 5.68 -4.47
N ILE A 259 -3.78 6.80 -4.08
CA ILE A 259 -4.20 7.57 -2.89
C ILE A 259 -5.62 8.11 -3.07
N ASP A 260 -5.98 8.58 -4.28
CA ASP A 260 -7.31 9.11 -4.58
C ASP A 260 -8.38 8.01 -4.52
N ALA A 261 -8.07 6.84 -5.09
CA ALA A 261 -8.97 5.68 -5.04
C ALA A 261 -9.13 5.15 -3.62
N LYS A 262 -8.03 5.05 -2.85
CA LYS A 262 -8.05 4.62 -1.46
C LYS A 262 -8.86 5.55 -0.59
N PHE A 263 -8.63 6.87 -0.72
CA PHE A 263 -9.38 7.88 0.00
C PHE A 263 -10.88 7.74 -0.26
N MET A 264 -11.28 7.58 -1.52
CA MET A 264 -12.69 7.43 -1.88
C MET A 264 -13.30 6.15 -1.37
N LEU A 265 -12.61 5.01 -1.53
CA LEU A 265 -13.11 3.73 -1.05
C LEU A 265 -13.33 3.74 0.46
N VAL A 266 -12.33 4.17 1.23
CA VAL A 266 -12.38 4.28 2.69
C VAL A 266 -13.46 5.28 3.14
N SER A 267 -13.54 6.43 2.48
CA SER A 267 -14.58 7.41 2.81
C SER A 267 -15.96 6.82 2.56
N CYS A 268 -16.14 6.10 1.45
CA CYS A 268 -17.42 5.50 1.11
C CYS A 268 -17.82 4.37 2.05
N THR A 269 -16.89 3.50 2.45
CA THR A 269 -17.15 2.44 3.43
C THR A 269 -17.52 3.00 4.80
N ASN A 270 -16.84 4.06 5.24
CA ASN A 270 -17.20 4.79 6.46
C ASN A 270 -18.60 5.40 6.39
N PHE A 271 -18.97 6.02 5.25
CA PHE A 271 -20.32 6.54 5.05
C PHE A 271 -21.37 5.44 5.08
N ILE A 272 -21.10 4.29 4.45
CA ILE A 272 -22.01 3.15 4.45
C ILE A 272 -22.22 2.64 5.88
N ASN A 273 -21.14 2.42 6.64
CA ASN A 273 -21.24 1.99 8.05
C ASN A 273 -22.03 2.99 8.88
N TYR A 274 -21.71 4.28 8.76
CA TYR A 274 -22.43 5.34 9.45
C TYR A 274 -23.92 5.35 9.10
N LEU A 275 -24.27 5.26 7.81
CA LEU A 275 -25.66 5.27 7.37
C LEU A 275 -26.42 4.05 7.87
N ILE A 276 -25.81 2.86 7.81
CA ILE A 276 -26.42 1.64 8.36
C ILE A 276 -26.67 1.81 9.85
N GLU A 277 -25.67 2.24 10.63
CA GLU A 277 -25.82 2.40 12.08
C GLU A 277 -26.83 3.49 12.46
N LYS A 278 -26.88 4.59 11.71
CA LYS A 278 -27.80 5.71 11.92
C LYS A 278 -29.26 5.36 11.60
N THR A 279 -29.48 4.35 10.75
CA THR A 279 -30.80 3.99 10.21
C THR A 279 -31.35 2.65 10.72
N LYS A 280 -30.57 1.94 11.54
CA LYS A 280 -31.07 0.88 12.43
C LYS A 280 -32.11 1.42 13.40
#